data_AF-A0A9W7GB60-F1
#
_entry.id   AF-A0A9W7GB60-F1
#
_cell.length_a   1.000
_cell.length_b   1.000
_cell.length_c   1.000
_cell.angle_alpha   90.00
_cell.angle_beta   90.00
_cell.angle_gamma   90.00
#
_symmetry.space_group_name_H-M   'P 1'
#
loop_
_entity.id
_entity.type
_entity.pdbx_description
1 polymer ?
#
loop_
_entity_poly.entity_id
_entity_poly.type
_entity_poly.pdbx_seq_one_letter_code
_entity_poly.pdbx_strand_id
1 'polypeptide(L)'
;MNNGTSKRQQQKKKKASKAKSKSGSSQEPRLELRQERLSGVGVGGQTLELLDSEYSKLRSLGLNIPPPVPLADSELAFGHNNDHLAHVDLEDEAFSSWYRKTAGMHTVRTWCENYMKHPYAWGALIMIHGVDEVSARLRSKVENYAVYSAVLLSASVVLLAMTEMNVKFSKLNNSGEAVDMVMARVYLYSLCVSVASHLTSILLSMSFVNSLNEAGRDSDVIRMFGEGQGFLATLKCGQAFQAGLVALGVSIIDIIAINFEWYDGLICFVVAGIIMRVLPSTANKLFSSSSLMFYWRFGRAEDNEDPFNLKVPLERVLLKSKISERLYGILSGRSDLGGEGEEKEMRVRERLRDERRESDAIKKYIDSRHDKKTGRTPTNKMASFKEGDGGDIVQSFFSEDNAREATKDLEELALMNNAMEQGLSLTGILGSPMENKLK
;
A
#
# COMPACT_ATOMS: atom_id res chain seq x y z
N MET A 1 36.00 51.35 -32.10
CA MET A 1 35.01 50.26 -32.16
C MET A 1 34.87 49.64 -30.78
N ASN A 2 33.66 49.78 -30.23
CA ASN A 2 33.02 49.18 -29.04
C ASN A 2 33.83 48.63 -27.86
N ASN A 3 33.84 49.44 -26.80
CA ASN A 3 33.78 49.01 -25.40
C ASN A 3 32.35 48.58 -25.04
N GLY A 4 32.19 47.44 -24.37
CA GLY A 4 30.95 47.14 -23.65
C GLY A 4 30.74 45.66 -23.36
N THR A 5 31.03 45.24 -22.12
CA THR A 5 30.15 44.41 -21.25
C THR A 5 30.94 43.90 -20.05
N SER A 6 31.01 44.69 -18.97
CA SER A 6 31.43 44.19 -17.65
C SER A 6 30.67 44.92 -16.54
N LYS A 7 29.36 44.68 -16.45
CA LYS A 7 28.51 45.21 -15.35
C LYS A 7 27.34 44.31 -14.92
N ARG A 8 27.26 43.05 -15.34
CA ARG A 8 26.08 42.18 -15.04
C ARG A 8 26.24 41.13 -13.93
N GLN A 9 27.40 41.00 -13.29
CA GLN A 9 27.62 39.99 -12.23
C GLN A 9 27.67 40.51 -10.79
N GLN A 10 27.63 41.82 -10.53
CA GLN A 10 27.70 42.37 -9.16
C GLN A 10 26.35 42.71 -8.48
N GLN A 11 25.20 42.54 -9.15
CA GLN A 11 23.89 42.90 -8.57
C GLN A 11 23.08 41.74 -7.97
N LYS A 12 23.53 40.47 -8.03
CA LYS A 12 22.78 39.33 -7.46
C LYS A 12 23.18 38.92 -6.02
N LYS A 13 24.18 39.56 -5.40
CA LYS A 13 24.63 39.23 -4.02
C LYS A 13 24.11 40.15 -2.89
N LYS A 14 23.22 41.12 -3.18
CA LYS A 14 22.74 42.10 -2.17
C LYS A 14 21.29 41.92 -1.66
N LYS A 15 20.62 40.79 -1.93
CA LYS A 15 19.23 40.54 -1.47
C LYS A 15 19.04 39.37 -0.50
N ALA A 16 20.10 38.83 0.10
CA ALA A 16 20.03 37.67 0.99
C ALA A 16 20.50 37.92 2.45
N SER A 17 20.46 39.16 2.93
CA SER A 17 20.87 39.46 4.32
C SER A 17 19.99 40.54 4.97
N LYS A 18 18.70 40.23 5.20
CA LYS A 18 17.87 41.06 6.07
C LYS A 18 16.64 40.31 6.59
N ALA A 19 16.86 39.35 7.50
CA ALA A 19 15.85 38.89 8.45
C ALA A 19 16.51 38.01 9.52
N LYS A 20 17.07 38.63 10.56
CA LYS A 20 17.32 37.95 11.84
C LYS A 20 17.10 38.93 12.99
N SER A 21 16.52 38.37 14.06
CA SER A 21 16.41 38.84 15.44
C SER A 21 15.51 40.04 15.76
N LYS A 22 14.33 39.74 16.29
CA LYS A 22 13.85 40.41 17.51
C LYS A 22 13.37 39.35 18.50
N SER A 23 14.18 39.16 19.53
CA SER A 23 13.86 38.52 20.80
C SER A 23 12.85 39.38 21.56
N GLY A 24 11.81 38.75 22.10
CA GLY A 24 10.84 39.39 22.98
C GLY A 24 10.20 38.34 23.88
N SER A 25 10.63 38.34 25.14
CA SER A 25 10.03 37.65 26.27
C SER A 25 8.61 38.19 26.56
N SER A 26 7.62 37.32 26.74
CA SER A 26 6.47 37.57 27.63
C SER A 26 5.59 36.34 27.79
N GLN A 27 5.49 35.91 29.04
CA GLN A 27 4.29 35.48 29.76
C GLN A 27 3.30 34.53 29.06
N GLU A 28 3.25 33.31 29.60
CA GLU A 28 2.08 32.42 29.54
C GLU A 28 0.83 33.10 30.08
N PRO A 29 -0.30 33.06 29.34
CA PRO A 29 -1.61 33.17 29.95
C PRO A 29 -2.15 31.78 30.27
N ARG A 30 -2.34 31.54 31.57
CA ARG A 30 -3.29 30.58 32.14
C ARG A 30 -4.65 30.74 31.44
N LEU A 31 -5.12 29.70 30.75
CA LEU A 31 -6.50 29.59 30.31
C LEU A 31 -7.32 28.98 31.44
N GLU A 32 -8.05 29.84 32.15
CA GLU A 32 -9.18 29.44 32.99
C GLU A 32 -10.30 28.89 32.10
N LEU A 33 -10.73 27.67 32.42
CA LEU A 33 -11.96 27.06 31.89
C LEU A 33 -13.17 27.90 32.33
N ARG A 34 -13.67 28.74 31.42
CA ARG A 34 -14.96 29.40 31.58
C ARG A 34 -16.02 28.56 30.85
N GLN A 35 -16.69 27.73 31.64
CA GLN A 35 -17.86 26.96 31.27
C GLN A 35 -19.06 27.89 31.15
N GLU A 36 -19.31 28.46 29.98
CA GLU A 36 -20.57 29.16 29.69
C GLU A 36 -21.53 28.24 28.93
N ARG A 37 -22.66 27.99 29.58
CA ARG A 37 -23.87 27.39 29.02
C ARG A 37 -24.32 28.22 27.81
N LEU A 38 -24.37 27.59 26.65
CA LEU A 38 -25.27 27.98 25.57
C LEU A 38 -26.21 26.81 25.29
N SER A 39 -27.35 26.86 25.96
CA SER A 39 -28.56 26.14 25.61
C SER A 39 -29.16 26.74 24.33
N GLY A 40 -29.40 25.88 23.34
CA GLY A 40 -30.49 26.06 22.38
C GLY A 40 -30.18 26.82 21.09
N VAL A 41 -29.68 26.11 20.08
CA VAL A 41 -30.10 26.33 18.68
C VAL A 41 -30.18 24.95 18.00
N GLY A 42 -31.40 24.51 17.68
CA GLY A 42 -31.64 23.30 16.90
C GLY A 42 -31.23 23.50 15.45
N VAL A 43 -30.05 23.00 15.08
CA VAL A 43 -29.55 22.95 13.69
C VAL A 43 -29.41 21.50 13.18
N GLY A 44 -29.75 20.51 14.01
CA GLY A 44 -29.57 19.08 13.68
C GLY A 44 -30.54 18.52 12.63
N GLY A 45 -31.75 19.08 12.49
CA GLY A 45 -32.79 18.47 11.64
C GLY A 45 -32.64 18.72 10.13
N GLN A 46 -32.30 19.95 9.73
CA GLN A 46 -32.23 20.30 8.30
C GLN A 46 -31.01 19.70 7.60
N THR A 47 -29.91 19.48 8.32
CA THR A 47 -28.69 18.90 7.76
C THR A 47 -28.87 17.41 7.45
N LEU A 48 -29.64 16.70 8.28
CA LEU A 48 -29.97 15.28 8.11
C LEU A 48 -30.93 15.04 6.94
N GLU A 49 -31.97 15.87 6.76
CA GLU A 49 -32.88 15.76 5.60
C GLU A 49 -32.17 16.07 4.26
N LEU A 50 -31.21 17.00 4.26
CA LEU A 50 -30.37 17.30 3.11
C LEU A 50 -29.43 16.14 2.75
N LEU A 51 -28.86 15.49 3.77
CA LEU A 51 -28.03 14.30 3.61
C LEU A 51 -28.83 13.12 3.07
N ASP A 52 -30.03 12.83 3.59
CA ASP A 52 -30.89 11.72 3.13
C ASP A 52 -31.35 11.87 1.67
N SER A 53 -31.67 13.11 1.28
CA SER A 53 -32.01 13.48 -0.09
C SER A 53 -30.84 13.27 -1.06
N GLU A 54 -29.63 13.70 -0.67
CA GLU A 54 -28.41 13.47 -1.46
C GLU A 54 -28.04 11.98 -1.52
N TYR A 55 -28.19 11.25 -0.41
CA TYR A 55 -27.88 9.83 -0.31
C TYR A 55 -28.78 8.99 -1.22
N SER A 56 -30.09 9.26 -1.20
CA SER A 56 -31.07 8.66 -2.10
C SER A 56 -30.75 8.96 -3.56
N LYS A 57 -30.31 10.19 -3.85
CA LYS A 57 -29.90 10.63 -5.19
C LYS A 57 -28.63 9.91 -5.65
N LEU A 58 -27.63 9.73 -4.79
CA LEU A 58 -26.40 9.02 -5.13
C LEU A 58 -26.64 7.51 -5.36
N ARG A 59 -27.49 6.88 -4.56
CA ARG A 59 -27.90 5.47 -4.72
C ARG A 59 -28.62 5.23 -6.03
N SER A 60 -29.46 6.20 -6.43
CA SER A 60 -30.14 6.17 -7.71
C SER A 60 -29.16 6.11 -8.90
N LEU A 61 -27.94 6.64 -8.77
CA LEU A 61 -26.90 6.60 -9.82
C LEU A 61 -26.18 5.24 -9.95
N GLY A 62 -26.67 4.19 -9.29
CA GLY A 62 -26.05 2.86 -9.32
C GLY A 62 -24.70 2.81 -8.59
N LEU A 63 -24.44 3.79 -7.71
CA LEU A 63 -23.38 3.68 -6.73
C LEU A 63 -23.87 2.71 -5.65
N ASN A 64 -23.07 1.68 -5.37
CA ASN A 64 -23.36 0.68 -4.35
C ASN A 64 -23.10 1.31 -2.96
N ILE A 65 -24.00 2.19 -2.57
CA ILE A 65 -24.01 2.88 -1.29
C ILE A 65 -24.93 2.04 -0.38
N PRO A 66 -24.43 1.55 0.77
CA PRO A 66 -25.21 0.72 1.67
C PRO A 66 -26.50 1.47 2.08
N PRO A 67 -27.67 0.79 2.16
CA PRO A 67 -28.90 1.41 2.62
C PRO A 67 -28.71 1.99 4.03
N PRO A 68 -29.36 3.13 4.36
CA PRO A 68 -29.59 3.45 5.76
C PRO A 68 -30.38 2.30 6.39
N VAL A 69 -29.91 1.80 7.53
CA VAL A 69 -30.56 0.70 8.24
C VAL A 69 -31.64 1.35 9.10
N PRO A 70 -32.91 0.90 9.05
CA PRO A 70 -33.94 1.46 9.91
C PRO A 70 -33.51 1.33 11.37
N LEU A 71 -33.35 2.47 12.06
CA LEU A 71 -33.01 2.59 13.48
C LEU A 71 -34.06 1.94 14.44
N ALA A 72 -35.08 1.29 13.91
CA ALA A 72 -36.25 0.85 14.67
C ALA A 72 -36.06 -0.46 15.43
N ASP A 73 -35.19 -1.39 15.00
CA ASP A 73 -35.21 -2.78 15.55
C ASP A 73 -33.83 -3.38 15.92
N SER A 74 -32.80 -2.56 16.14
CA SER A 74 -31.49 -3.04 16.62
C SER A 74 -31.46 -3.18 18.16
N GLU A 75 -32.33 -4.01 18.73
CA GLU A 75 -32.17 -4.52 20.10
C GLU A 75 -31.10 -5.62 20.14
N LEU A 76 -29.84 -5.23 20.00
CA LEU A 76 -28.72 -6.07 20.44
C LEU A 76 -28.45 -5.71 21.90
N ALA A 77 -28.98 -6.54 22.79
CA ALA A 77 -28.87 -6.44 24.24
C ALA A 77 -27.40 -6.41 24.70
N PHE A 78 -26.86 -5.20 24.87
CA PHE A 78 -25.70 -4.96 25.71
C PHE A 78 -26.16 -4.35 27.03
N GLY A 79 -25.62 -4.91 28.12
CA GLY A 79 -26.07 -4.71 29.49
C GLY A 79 -26.24 -3.26 29.94
N HIS A 80 -27.16 -3.09 30.88
CA HIS A 80 -27.87 -1.87 31.30
C HIS A 80 -27.07 -0.67 31.83
N ASN A 81 -25.76 -0.55 31.65
CA ASN A 81 -24.98 0.60 32.18
C ASN A 81 -23.87 1.05 31.23
N ASN A 82 -24.23 1.47 30.01
CA ASN A 82 -23.30 1.99 29.00
C ASN A 82 -23.74 3.36 28.43
N ASP A 83 -24.23 4.28 29.27
CA ASP A 83 -24.57 5.68 28.91
C ASP A 83 -23.37 6.53 28.43
N HIS A 84 -22.22 5.90 28.16
CA HIS A 84 -20.97 6.55 27.77
C HIS A 84 -20.35 5.96 26.50
N LEU A 85 -20.90 4.88 25.96
CA LEU A 85 -20.49 4.37 24.66
C LEU A 85 -21.37 5.05 23.62
N ALA A 86 -20.77 5.98 22.87
CA ALA A 86 -21.41 6.56 21.70
C ALA A 86 -21.93 5.41 20.83
N HIS A 87 -23.24 5.40 20.56
CA HIS A 87 -23.84 4.57 19.52
C HIS A 87 -23.12 4.92 18.22
N VAL A 88 -22.10 4.14 17.86
CA VAL A 88 -21.49 4.20 16.53
C VAL A 88 -22.47 3.46 15.64
N ASP A 89 -23.40 4.20 15.05
CA ASP A 89 -24.34 3.63 14.10
C ASP A 89 -23.54 3.13 12.88
N LEU A 90 -23.93 1.99 12.31
CA LEU A 90 -23.31 1.44 11.10
C LEU A 90 -23.29 2.46 9.93
N GLU A 91 -24.19 3.42 9.98
CA GLU A 91 -24.28 4.56 9.05
C GLU A 91 -23.10 5.53 9.20
N ASP A 92 -22.65 5.80 10.43
CA ASP A 92 -21.51 6.67 10.70
C ASP A 92 -20.20 6.03 10.22
N GLU A 93 -20.05 4.72 10.37
CA GLU A 93 -18.87 4.00 9.87
C GLU A 93 -18.85 3.95 8.34
N ALA A 94 -19.98 3.66 7.71
CA ALA A 94 -20.14 3.70 6.25
C ALA A 94 -19.86 5.10 5.69
N PHE A 95 -20.40 6.15 6.33
CA PHE A 95 -20.16 7.53 5.95
C PHE A 95 -18.70 7.93 6.15
N SER A 96 -18.08 7.57 7.28
CA SER A 96 -16.66 7.83 7.55
C SER A 96 -15.74 7.12 6.56
N SER A 97 -16.03 5.86 6.23
CA SER A 97 -15.31 5.09 5.20
C SER A 97 -15.44 5.75 3.83
N TRP A 98 -16.66 6.11 3.44
CA TRP A 98 -16.92 6.81 2.20
C TRP A 98 -16.24 8.18 2.14
N TYR A 99 -16.26 8.94 3.24
CA TYR A 99 -15.60 10.23 3.37
C TYR A 99 -14.08 10.08 3.22
N ARG A 100 -13.44 9.11 3.89
CA ARG A 100 -12.00 8.82 3.72
C ARG A 100 -11.63 8.53 2.26
N LYS A 101 -12.51 7.84 1.54
CA LYS A 101 -12.33 7.46 0.12
C LYS A 101 -12.60 8.57 -0.89
N THR A 102 -13.28 9.64 -0.47
CA THR A 102 -13.70 10.74 -1.36
C THR A 102 -13.06 12.07 -1.00
N ALA A 103 -12.73 12.32 0.27
CA ALA A 103 -12.15 13.56 0.75
C ALA A 103 -10.83 13.90 0.04
N GLY A 104 -10.74 15.12 -0.49
CA GLY A 104 -9.55 15.60 -1.21
C GLY A 104 -9.35 15.02 -2.61
N MET A 105 -10.20 14.12 -3.10
CA MET A 105 -10.06 13.53 -4.45
C MET A 105 -10.08 14.57 -5.58
N HIS A 106 -10.75 15.71 -5.39
CA HIS A 106 -10.73 16.82 -6.34
C HIS A 106 -9.32 17.41 -6.56
N THR A 107 -8.42 17.30 -5.56
CA THR A 107 -7.06 17.82 -5.66
C THR A 107 -6.15 16.96 -6.53
N VAL A 108 -6.46 15.67 -6.69
CA VAL A 108 -5.70 14.72 -7.53
C VAL A 108 -6.39 14.44 -8.87
N ARG A 109 -7.49 15.12 -9.16
CA ARG A 109 -8.31 14.91 -10.36
C ARG A 109 -7.50 15.05 -11.64
N THR A 110 -6.77 16.16 -11.78
CA THR A 110 -5.97 16.44 -12.99
C THR A 110 -4.86 15.41 -13.19
N TRP A 111 -4.30 14.89 -12.10
CA TRP A 111 -3.35 13.78 -12.14
C TRP A 111 -4.07 12.52 -12.67
N CYS A 112 -5.21 12.14 -12.12
CA CYS A 112 -5.98 10.98 -12.59
C CYS A 112 -6.41 11.11 -14.06
N GLU A 113 -6.84 12.28 -14.53
CA GLU A 113 -7.21 12.52 -15.93
C GLU A 113 -6.03 12.34 -16.90
N ASN A 114 -4.81 12.65 -16.45
CA ASN A 114 -3.60 12.52 -17.25
C ASN A 114 -2.86 11.19 -17.05
N TYR A 115 -3.57 10.11 -16.67
CA TYR A 115 -2.94 8.83 -16.30
C TYR A 115 -2.02 8.24 -17.37
N MET A 116 -2.33 8.47 -18.66
CA MET A 116 -1.52 8.03 -19.80
C MET A 116 -0.14 8.68 -19.87
N LYS A 117 0.02 9.87 -19.26
CA LYS A 117 1.29 10.61 -19.25
C LYS A 117 2.17 10.24 -18.06
N HIS A 118 1.66 9.46 -17.11
CA HIS A 118 2.42 9.17 -15.90
C HIS A 118 3.55 8.20 -16.19
N PRO A 119 4.77 8.53 -15.74
CA PRO A 119 5.81 7.53 -15.71
C PRO A 119 5.35 6.45 -14.72
N TYR A 120 5.36 5.19 -15.15
CA TYR A 120 5.22 3.99 -14.30
C TYR A 120 3.84 3.35 -14.07
N ALA A 121 2.78 3.66 -14.82
CA ALA A 121 1.49 2.91 -14.83
C ALA A 121 0.81 2.66 -13.46
N TRP A 122 1.31 3.24 -12.36
CA TRP A 122 0.75 3.05 -11.02
C TRP A 122 -0.63 3.67 -10.89
N GLY A 123 -0.89 4.76 -11.63
CA GLY A 123 -2.24 5.30 -11.76
C GLY A 123 -3.24 4.24 -12.24
N ALA A 124 -2.86 3.42 -13.23
CA ALA A 124 -3.67 2.31 -13.69
C ALA A 124 -3.91 1.28 -12.58
N LEU A 125 -2.86 0.88 -11.87
CA LEU A 125 -2.95 -0.09 -10.78
C LEU A 125 -3.89 0.39 -9.66
N ILE A 126 -3.74 1.65 -9.24
CA ILE A 126 -4.58 2.28 -8.21
C ILE A 126 -6.03 2.42 -8.69
N MET A 127 -6.24 2.74 -9.96
CA MET A 127 -7.58 2.84 -10.53
C MET A 127 -8.28 1.47 -10.62
N ILE A 128 -7.56 0.42 -11.02
CA ILE A 128 -8.11 -0.93 -11.18
C ILE A 128 -8.37 -1.60 -9.83
N HIS A 129 -7.37 -1.62 -8.94
CA HIS A 129 -7.45 -2.35 -7.68
C HIS A 129 -7.93 -1.51 -6.50
N GLY A 130 -7.87 -0.18 -6.60
CA GLY A 130 -8.16 0.72 -5.49
C GLY A 130 -6.93 1.01 -4.62
N VAL A 131 -7.00 2.10 -3.86
CA VAL A 131 -5.91 2.55 -2.98
C VAL A 131 -5.66 1.56 -1.85
N ASP A 132 -6.72 1.05 -1.21
CA ASP A 132 -6.64 0.10 -0.10
C ASP A 132 -5.81 -1.13 -0.46
N GLU A 133 -6.16 -1.79 -1.56
CA GLU A 133 -5.52 -3.02 -2.03
C GLU A 133 -4.06 -2.79 -2.45
N VAL A 134 -3.79 -1.73 -3.22
CA VAL A 134 -2.42 -1.42 -3.67
C VAL A 134 -1.53 -1.08 -2.48
N SER A 135 -2.02 -0.29 -1.53
CA SER A 135 -1.26 0.09 -0.35
C SER A 135 -0.99 -1.11 0.55
N ALA A 136 -1.96 -2.01 0.72
CA ALA A 136 -1.79 -3.25 1.48
C ALA A 136 -0.73 -4.17 0.85
N ARG A 137 -0.78 -4.37 -0.46
CA ARG A 137 0.24 -5.17 -1.20
C ARG A 137 1.63 -4.57 -1.07
N LEU A 138 1.76 -3.24 -1.20
CA LEU A 138 3.05 -2.57 -1.09
C LEU A 138 3.59 -2.59 0.34
N ARG A 139 2.71 -2.39 1.34
CA ARG A 139 3.06 -2.52 2.76
C ARG A 139 3.62 -3.92 3.04
N SER A 140 2.87 -4.97 2.71
CA SER A 140 3.30 -6.36 2.91
C SER A 140 4.63 -6.66 2.20
N LYS A 141 4.80 -6.20 0.96
CA LYS A 141 6.06 -6.38 0.22
C LYS A 141 7.26 -5.74 0.93
N VAL A 142 7.09 -4.52 1.42
CA VAL A 142 8.16 -3.74 2.06
C VAL A 142 8.47 -4.29 3.46
N GLU A 143 7.45 -4.68 4.21
CA GLU A 143 7.58 -5.37 5.49
C GLU A 143 8.33 -6.71 5.34
N ASN A 144 8.03 -7.49 4.30
CA ASN A 144 8.75 -8.72 4.02
C ASN A 144 10.25 -8.46 3.82
N TYR A 145 10.64 -7.41 3.09
CA TYR A 145 12.07 -7.06 2.97
C TYR A 145 12.70 -6.71 4.31
N ALA A 146 11.98 -6.04 5.21
CA ALA A 146 12.48 -5.73 6.55
C ALA A 146 12.64 -6.99 7.41
N VAL A 147 11.64 -7.89 7.40
CA VAL A 147 11.68 -9.15 8.15
C VAL A 147 12.86 -10.01 7.69
N TYR A 148 13.01 -10.23 6.38
CA TYR A 148 14.14 -10.99 5.85
C TYR A 148 15.48 -10.28 6.10
N SER A 149 15.52 -8.95 6.04
CA SER A 149 16.73 -8.19 6.41
C SER A 149 17.11 -8.37 7.86
N ALA A 150 16.14 -8.46 8.78
CA ALA A 150 16.41 -8.66 10.20
C ALA A 150 17.00 -10.06 10.48
N VAL A 151 16.49 -11.09 9.81
CA VAL A 151 17.04 -12.46 9.89
C VAL A 151 18.47 -12.52 9.34
N LEU A 152 18.74 -11.89 8.20
CA LEU A 152 20.10 -11.85 7.64
C LEU A 152 21.05 -10.99 8.48
N LEU A 153 20.53 -9.93 9.11
CA LEU A 153 21.28 -9.09 10.03
C LEU A 153 21.68 -9.88 11.28
N SER A 154 20.81 -10.71 11.86
CA SER A 154 21.16 -11.54 13.01
C SER A 154 22.25 -12.56 12.65
N ALA A 155 22.16 -13.20 11.48
CA ALA A 155 23.22 -14.07 10.97
C ALA A 155 24.55 -13.31 10.77
N SER A 156 24.48 -12.07 10.25
CA SER A 156 25.67 -11.22 10.06
C SER A 156 26.36 -10.86 11.39
N VAL A 157 25.58 -10.64 12.47
CA VAL A 157 26.13 -10.40 13.81
C VAL A 157 26.84 -11.63 14.36
N VAL A 158 26.29 -12.83 14.16
CA VAL A 158 26.95 -14.09 14.55
C VAL A 158 28.27 -14.26 13.80
N LEU A 159 28.29 -14.01 12.49
CA LEU A 159 29.52 -14.05 11.69
C LEU A 159 30.56 -13.05 12.19
N LEU A 160 30.13 -11.83 12.53
CA LEU A 160 31.02 -10.82 13.10
C LEU A 160 31.64 -11.28 14.43
N ALA A 161 30.83 -11.86 15.34
CA ALA A 161 31.31 -12.38 16.62
C ALA A 161 32.28 -13.56 16.44
N MET A 162 32.04 -14.44 15.46
CA MET A 162 32.95 -15.54 15.14
C MET A 162 34.29 -15.07 14.56
N THR A 163 34.32 -13.88 13.97
CA THR A 163 35.54 -13.31 13.38
C THR A 163 36.60 -13.02 14.44
N GLU A 164 36.20 -12.51 15.61
CA GLU A 164 37.11 -12.22 16.71
C GLU A 164 37.84 -13.47 17.23
N MET A 165 37.24 -14.65 17.07
CA MET A 165 37.81 -15.91 17.53
C MET A 165 38.86 -16.50 16.57
N ASN A 166 38.74 -16.24 15.26
CA ASN A 166 39.55 -16.88 14.23
C ASN A 166 40.68 -16.01 13.68
N VAL A 167 40.66 -14.69 13.90
CA VAL A 167 41.76 -13.80 13.47
C VAL A 167 42.91 -13.81 14.50
N LYS A 168 43.34 -14.99 14.92
CA LYS A 168 44.72 -15.19 15.35
C LYS A 168 45.53 -15.40 14.08
N PHE A 169 45.94 -14.30 13.44
CA PHE A 169 46.88 -14.33 12.32
C PHE A 169 48.07 -15.21 12.71
N SER A 170 48.07 -16.46 12.26
CA SER A 170 49.04 -17.45 12.68
C SER A 170 50.38 -17.06 12.07
N LYS A 171 51.25 -16.48 12.89
CA LYS A 171 52.70 -16.35 12.73
C LYS A 171 53.15 -16.19 11.28
N LEU A 172 53.13 -14.92 10.86
CA LEU A 172 53.87 -14.33 9.76
C LEU A 172 55.29 -14.92 9.65
N ASN A 173 55.57 -15.65 8.56
CA ASN A 173 56.93 -15.77 8.04
C ASN A 173 57.05 -16.33 6.61
N ASN A 174 55.95 -16.54 5.88
CA ASN A 174 55.99 -17.10 4.52
C ASN A 174 55.13 -16.27 3.56
N SER A 175 55.52 -16.26 2.28
CA SER A 175 55.11 -15.38 1.17
C SER A 175 53.61 -15.22 0.83
N GLY A 176 52.68 -15.75 1.66
CA GLY A 176 51.23 -15.62 1.51
C GLY A 176 50.59 -14.42 2.26
N GLU A 177 51.35 -13.73 3.11
CA GLU A 177 50.81 -12.71 4.06
C GLU A 177 49.97 -11.59 3.43
N ALA A 178 50.35 -11.15 2.23
CA ALA A 178 49.65 -10.05 1.56
C ALA A 178 48.24 -10.46 1.12
N VAL A 179 48.06 -11.71 0.67
CA VAL A 179 46.76 -12.21 0.20
C VAL A 179 45.82 -12.39 1.39
N ASP A 180 46.31 -12.96 2.50
CA ASP A 180 45.50 -13.17 3.71
C ASP A 180 45.03 -11.84 4.32
N MET A 181 45.90 -10.83 4.36
CA MET A 181 45.52 -9.48 4.81
C MET A 181 44.46 -8.84 3.90
N VAL A 182 44.55 -9.05 2.59
CA VAL A 182 43.55 -8.53 1.64
C VAL A 182 42.20 -9.24 1.85
N MET A 183 42.18 -10.57 1.93
CA MET A 183 40.96 -11.34 2.13
C MET A 183 40.26 -10.99 3.44
N ALA A 184 41.01 -10.83 4.54
CA ALA A 184 40.46 -10.40 5.82
C ALA A 184 39.78 -9.01 5.73
N ARG A 185 40.35 -8.10 4.94
CA ARG A 185 39.75 -6.77 4.70
C ARG A 185 38.51 -6.85 3.82
N VAL A 186 38.54 -7.64 2.74
CA VAL A 186 37.37 -7.84 1.86
C VAL A 186 36.21 -8.44 2.66
N TYR A 187 36.49 -9.44 3.51
CA TYR A 187 35.52 -10.02 4.43
C TYR A 187 34.91 -8.97 5.35
N LEU A 188 35.75 -8.19 6.06
CA LEU A 188 35.27 -7.17 6.99
C LEU A 188 34.44 -6.10 6.28
N TYR A 189 34.90 -5.59 5.14
CA TYR A 189 34.20 -4.53 4.40
C TYR A 189 32.90 -5.03 3.78
N SER A 190 32.87 -6.23 3.21
CA SER A 190 31.65 -6.84 2.68
C SER A 190 30.62 -7.06 3.79
N LEU A 191 31.05 -7.52 4.98
CA LEU A 191 30.18 -7.72 6.12
C LEU A 191 29.61 -6.38 6.64
N CYS A 192 30.43 -5.35 6.74
CA CYS A 192 29.98 -4.00 7.11
C CYS A 192 28.97 -3.43 6.10
N VAL A 193 29.22 -3.61 4.79
CA VAL A 193 28.29 -3.19 3.72
C VAL A 193 26.98 -3.97 3.81
N SER A 194 27.03 -5.27 4.09
CA SER A 194 25.85 -6.12 4.31
C SER A 194 24.99 -5.57 5.45
N VAL A 195 25.58 -5.39 6.63
CA VAL A 195 24.92 -4.87 7.84
C VAL A 195 24.28 -3.50 7.55
N ALA A 196 25.04 -2.56 6.98
CA ALA A 196 24.55 -1.23 6.65
C ALA A 196 23.38 -1.26 5.66
N SER A 197 23.43 -2.14 4.65
CA SER A 197 22.40 -2.26 3.63
C SER A 197 21.11 -2.89 4.18
N HIS A 198 21.21 -3.93 5.02
CA HIS A 198 20.07 -4.53 5.69
C HIS A 198 19.41 -3.57 6.70
N LEU A 199 20.20 -2.83 7.49
CA LEU A 199 19.68 -1.76 8.34
C LEU A 199 18.97 -0.68 7.53
N THR A 200 19.54 -0.28 6.39
CA THR A 200 18.92 0.71 5.49
C THR A 200 17.58 0.20 4.95
N SER A 201 17.50 -1.08 4.55
CA SER A 201 16.25 -1.72 4.12
C SER A 201 15.17 -1.67 5.20
N ILE A 202 15.51 -2.01 6.44
CA ILE A 202 14.59 -1.97 7.60
C ILE A 202 14.11 -0.54 7.87
N LEU A 203 15.02 0.44 7.92
CA LEU A 203 14.68 1.84 8.20
C LEU A 203 13.82 2.46 7.09
N LEU A 204 14.12 2.15 5.82
CA LEU A 204 13.28 2.57 4.69
C LEU A 204 11.90 1.94 4.76
N SER A 205 11.80 0.67 5.15
CA SER A 205 10.53 -0.02 5.32
C SER A 205 9.68 0.65 6.41
N MET A 206 10.25 0.88 7.59
CA MET A 206 9.58 1.55 8.70
C MET A 206 9.13 2.97 8.30
N SER A 207 9.99 3.73 7.63
CA SER A 207 9.65 5.08 7.15
C SER A 207 8.50 5.05 6.15
N PHE A 208 8.49 4.07 5.23
CA PHE A 208 7.44 3.90 4.25
C PHE A 208 6.10 3.54 4.91
N VAL A 209 6.09 2.60 5.85
CA VAL A 209 4.86 2.20 6.57
C VAL A 209 4.32 3.36 7.41
N ASN A 210 5.19 4.12 8.08
CA ASN A 210 4.78 5.32 8.82
C ASN A 210 4.17 6.36 7.88
N SER A 211 4.78 6.61 6.72
CA SER A 211 4.22 7.55 5.73
C SER A 211 2.86 7.09 5.18
N LEU A 212 2.66 5.78 5.00
CA LEU A 212 1.36 5.23 4.61
C LEU A 212 0.32 5.31 5.73
N ASN A 213 0.73 5.15 6.99
CA ASN A 213 -0.17 5.25 8.14
C ASN A 213 -0.58 6.70 8.43
N GLU A 214 0.30 7.66 8.13
CA GLU A 214 -0.01 9.09 8.18
C GLU A 214 -0.93 9.53 7.03
N ALA A 215 -0.96 8.79 5.92
CA ALA A 215 -1.87 9.04 4.81
C ALA A 215 -3.30 8.61 5.16
N GLY A 216 -4.04 9.50 5.83
CA GLY A 216 -5.42 9.22 6.29
C GLY A 216 -6.50 9.18 5.20
N ARG A 217 -6.19 9.53 3.95
CA ARG A 217 -7.14 9.63 2.82
C ARG A 217 -6.57 9.03 1.54
N ASP A 218 -7.46 8.52 0.68
CA ASP A 218 -7.10 8.00 -0.65
C ASP A 218 -6.33 9.02 -1.49
N SER A 219 -6.73 10.30 -1.41
CA SER A 219 -6.10 11.38 -2.18
C SER A 219 -4.66 11.67 -1.75
N ASP A 220 -4.33 11.49 -0.47
CA ASP A 220 -2.97 11.68 0.04
C ASP A 220 -2.05 10.54 -0.41
N VAL A 221 -2.56 9.30 -0.41
CA VAL A 221 -1.85 8.14 -0.97
C VAL A 221 -1.62 8.31 -2.48
N ILE A 222 -2.66 8.71 -3.24
CA ILE A 222 -2.52 8.99 -4.67
C ILE A 222 -1.49 10.08 -4.91
N ARG A 223 -1.40 11.12 -4.07
CA ARG A 223 -0.37 12.16 -4.21
C ARG A 223 1.03 11.61 -3.94
N MET A 224 1.19 10.82 -2.87
CA MET A 224 2.46 10.18 -2.53
C MET A 224 3.01 9.31 -3.67
N PHE A 225 2.12 8.58 -4.36
CA PHE A 225 2.49 7.78 -5.53
C PHE A 225 2.55 8.58 -6.82
N GLY A 226 1.76 9.65 -6.94
CA GLY A 226 1.69 10.51 -8.12
C GLY A 226 2.95 11.34 -8.35
N GLU A 227 3.64 11.68 -7.27
CA GLU A 227 4.98 12.28 -7.30
C GLU A 227 6.10 11.23 -7.53
N GLY A 228 5.75 9.94 -7.58
CA GLY A 228 6.68 8.83 -7.75
C GLY A 228 7.51 8.47 -6.51
N GLN A 229 7.39 9.23 -5.41
CA GLN A 229 8.21 9.06 -4.21
C GLN A 229 7.86 7.76 -3.47
N GLY A 230 6.57 7.45 -3.32
CA GLY A 230 6.14 6.20 -2.68
C GLY A 230 6.70 4.97 -3.38
N PHE A 231 6.69 4.95 -4.71
CA PHE A 231 7.25 3.84 -5.48
C PHE A 231 8.78 3.79 -5.39
N LEU A 232 9.44 4.93 -5.54
CA LEU A 232 10.89 5.01 -5.45
C LEU A 232 11.41 4.51 -4.10
N ALA A 233 10.67 4.77 -3.01
CA ALA A 233 10.97 4.24 -1.69
C ALA A 233 10.94 2.70 -1.67
N THR A 234 9.90 2.07 -2.22
CA THR A 234 9.81 0.61 -2.31
C THR A 234 10.94 -0.01 -3.14
N LEU A 235 11.31 0.64 -4.25
CA LEU A 235 12.41 0.19 -5.10
C LEU A 235 13.76 0.30 -4.37
N LYS A 236 14.01 1.41 -3.67
CA LYS A 236 15.22 1.61 -2.88
C LYS A 236 15.32 0.61 -1.72
N CYS A 237 14.21 0.30 -1.06
CA CYS A 237 14.15 -0.75 -0.03
C CYS A 237 14.57 -2.10 -0.61
N GLY A 238 13.98 -2.52 -1.74
CA GLY A 238 14.37 -3.77 -2.41
C GLY A 238 15.83 -3.78 -2.89
N GLN A 239 16.35 -2.66 -3.40
CA GLN A 239 17.75 -2.52 -3.81
C GLN A 239 18.70 -2.62 -2.61
N ALA A 240 18.38 -1.98 -1.49
CA ALA A 240 19.16 -2.07 -0.26
C ALA A 240 19.19 -3.51 0.26
N PHE A 241 18.05 -4.21 0.26
CA PHE A 241 17.98 -5.63 0.60
C PHE A 241 18.88 -6.49 -0.30
N GLN A 242 18.79 -6.32 -1.63
CA GLN A 242 19.61 -7.08 -2.58
C GLN A 242 21.11 -6.79 -2.44
N ALA A 243 21.49 -5.52 -2.23
CA ALA A 243 22.87 -5.13 -1.99
C ALA A 243 23.42 -5.78 -0.71
N GLY A 244 22.60 -5.82 0.36
CA GLY A 244 22.93 -6.52 1.60
C GLY A 244 23.17 -8.01 1.39
N LEU A 245 22.24 -8.68 0.67
CA LEU A 245 22.34 -10.10 0.36
C LEU A 245 23.59 -10.45 -0.46
N VAL A 246 23.91 -9.67 -1.48
CA VAL A 246 25.12 -9.88 -2.30
C VAL A 246 26.39 -9.67 -1.46
N ALA A 247 26.44 -8.61 -0.66
CA ALA A 247 27.58 -8.33 0.20
C ALA A 247 27.77 -9.44 1.25
N LEU A 248 26.69 -9.95 1.85
CA LEU A 248 26.73 -11.08 2.76
C LEU A 248 27.25 -12.36 2.08
N GLY A 249 26.81 -12.62 0.85
CA GLY A 249 27.29 -13.75 0.05
C GLY A 249 28.80 -13.68 -0.19
N VAL A 250 29.35 -12.49 -0.47
CA VAL A 250 30.80 -12.28 -0.59
C VAL A 250 31.51 -12.60 0.72
N SER A 251 30.99 -12.11 1.86
CA SER A 251 31.58 -12.42 3.17
C SER A 251 31.58 -13.92 3.48
N ILE A 252 30.52 -14.65 3.11
CA ILE A 252 30.44 -16.10 3.29
C ILE A 252 31.46 -16.83 2.40
N ILE A 253 31.66 -16.39 1.16
CA ILE A 253 32.68 -16.97 0.27
C ILE A 253 34.09 -16.71 0.85
N ASP A 254 34.35 -15.50 1.35
CA ASP A 254 35.64 -15.14 1.93
C ASP A 254 35.98 -15.98 3.17
N ILE A 255 35.01 -16.17 4.09
CA ILE A 255 35.25 -16.99 5.29
C ILE A 255 35.46 -18.47 4.94
N ILE A 256 34.77 -18.99 3.92
CA ILE A 256 35.01 -20.36 3.43
C ILE A 256 36.42 -20.44 2.84
N ALA A 257 36.82 -19.49 2.00
CA ALA A 257 38.16 -19.47 1.39
C ALA A 257 39.29 -19.34 2.42
N ILE A 258 39.05 -18.73 3.58
CA ILE A 258 40.02 -18.63 4.68
C ILE A 258 40.12 -19.94 5.48
N ASN A 259 38.99 -20.62 5.72
CA ASN A 259 38.95 -21.81 6.59
C ASN A 259 39.15 -23.14 5.85
N PHE A 260 38.88 -23.15 4.54
CA PHE A 260 38.92 -24.35 3.70
C PHE A 260 39.92 -24.19 2.57
N GLU A 261 40.10 -25.24 1.77
CA GLU A 261 40.98 -25.19 0.62
C GLU A 261 40.40 -24.28 -0.47
N TRP A 262 41.27 -23.71 -1.31
CA TRP A 262 40.88 -22.72 -2.33
C TRP A 262 39.81 -23.22 -3.32
N TYR A 263 39.69 -24.55 -3.51
CA TYR A 263 38.67 -25.13 -4.38
C TYR A 263 37.26 -25.04 -3.79
N ASP A 264 37.09 -25.02 -2.47
CA ASP A 264 35.78 -24.88 -1.83
C ASP A 264 35.22 -23.49 -2.09
N GLY A 265 36.07 -22.46 -1.99
CA GLY A 265 35.75 -21.10 -2.41
C GLY A 265 35.38 -21.01 -3.90
N LEU A 266 36.09 -21.74 -4.76
CA LEU A 266 35.77 -21.81 -6.21
C LEU A 266 34.40 -22.44 -6.45
N ILE A 267 34.06 -23.53 -5.76
CA ILE A 267 32.74 -24.18 -5.88
C ILE A 267 31.64 -23.21 -5.44
N CYS A 268 31.80 -22.55 -4.29
CA CYS A 268 30.86 -21.54 -3.81
C CYS A 268 30.69 -20.39 -4.82
N PHE A 269 31.79 -19.91 -5.43
CA PHE A 269 31.74 -18.87 -6.45
C PHE A 269 30.97 -19.32 -7.70
N VAL A 270 31.17 -20.56 -8.17
CA VAL A 270 30.44 -21.12 -9.31
C VAL A 270 28.94 -21.24 -8.99
N VAL A 271 28.59 -21.74 -7.81
CA VAL A 271 27.19 -21.85 -7.37
C VAL A 271 26.54 -20.47 -7.27
N ALA A 272 27.22 -19.49 -6.69
CA ALA A 272 26.76 -18.11 -6.63
C ALA A 272 26.55 -17.54 -8.03
N GLY A 273 27.46 -17.80 -8.98
CA GLY A 273 27.34 -17.40 -10.38
C GLY A 273 26.12 -18.00 -11.07
N ILE A 274 25.80 -19.27 -10.80
CA ILE A 274 24.60 -19.94 -11.32
C ILE A 274 23.34 -19.26 -10.77
N ILE A 275 23.27 -19.04 -9.45
CA ILE A 275 22.13 -18.37 -8.81
C ILE A 275 21.93 -16.96 -9.38
N MET A 276 23.01 -16.19 -9.48
CA MET A 276 23.00 -14.82 -10.02
C MET A 276 22.66 -14.76 -11.51
N ARG A 277 22.75 -15.87 -12.25
CA ARG A 277 22.30 -15.96 -13.64
C ARG A 277 20.84 -16.39 -13.74
N VAL A 278 20.45 -17.43 -13.00
CA VAL A 278 19.12 -18.03 -13.08
C VAL A 278 18.07 -17.07 -12.51
N LEU A 279 18.34 -16.48 -11.35
CA LEU A 279 17.35 -15.70 -10.62
C LEU A 279 16.93 -14.42 -11.37
N PRO A 280 17.85 -13.57 -11.88
CA PRO A 280 17.45 -12.41 -12.68
C PRO A 280 16.80 -12.79 -14.01
N SER A 281 17.25 -13.87 -14.66
CA SER A 281 16.62 -14.34 -15.90
C SER A 281 15.16 -14.74 -15.68
N THR A 282 14.88 -15.51 -14.64
CA THR A 282 13.52 -15.95 -14.29
C THR A 282 12.67 -14.79 -13.80
N ALA A 283 13.21 -13.95 -12.90
CA ALA A 283 12.52 -12.77 -12.40
C ALA A 283 12.18 -11.79 -13.54
N ASN A 284 13.11 -11.52 -14.44
CA ASN A 284 12.88 -10.64 -15.59
C ASN A 284 11.80 -11.20 -16.51
N LYS A 285 11.78 -12.52 -16.77
CA LYS A 285 10.71 -13.14 -17.56
C LYS A 285 9.36 -12.97 -16.88
N LEU A 286 9.25 -13.31 -15.59
CA LEU A 286 8.03 -13.15 -14.81
C LEU A 286 7.54 -11.70 -14.85
N PHE A 287 8.41 -10.73 -14.53
CA PHE A 287 8.03 -9.32 -14.58
C PHE A 287 7.74 -8.84 -16.01
N SER A 288 8.42 -9.34 -17.03
CA SER A 288 8.11 -8.94 -18.42
C SER A 288 6.75 -9.46 -18.90
N SER A 289 6.32 -10.64 -18.44
CA SER A 289 5.07 -11.26 -18.87
C SER A 289 3.87 -10.86 -18.03
N SER A 290 4.03 -10.61 -16.73
CA SER A 290 2.92 -10.33 -15.81
C SER A 290 2.85 -8.88 -15.33
N SER A 291 3.83 -8.03 -15.66
CA SER A 291 3.81 -6.65 -15.22
C SER A 291 2.74 -5.87 -15.98
N LEU A 292 1.69 -5.49 -15.26
CA LEU A 292 0.73 -4.49 -15.69
C LEU A 292 1.43 -3.20 -16.13
N MET A 293 2.58 -2.86 -15.54
CA MET A 293 3.34 -1.69 -15.99
C MET A 293 3.93 -1.86 -17.38
N PHE A 294 4.42 -3.07 -17.72
CA PHE A 294 4.94 -3.34 -19.05
C PHE A 294 3.79 -3.33 -20.07
N TYR A 295 2.66 -3.91 -19.70
CA TYR A 295 1.42 -3.87 -20.47
C TYR A 295 0.98 -2.43 -20.77
N TRP A 296 0.90 -1.56 -19.77
CA TRP A 296 0.45 -0.17 -19.96
C TRP A 296 1.47 0.73 -20.65
N ARG A 297 2.77 0.47 -20.46
CA ARG A 297 3.83 1.28 -21.04
C ARG A 297 4.10 0.96 -22.51
N PHE A 298 3.95 -0.31 -22.90
CA PHE A 298 4.33 -0.79 -24.23
C PHE A 298 3.18 -1.46 -25.00
N GLY A 299 2.05 -1.72 -24.35
CA GLY A 299 0.88 -2.36 -24.95
C GLY A 299 -0.10 -1.38 -25.58
N ARG A 300 -1.11 -1.95 -26.25
CA ARG A 300 -2.15 -1.24 -26.99
C ARG A 300 -3.27 -0.73 -26.08
N ALA A 301 -2.91 0.10 -25.11
CA ALA A 301 -3.84 0.66 -24.12
C ALA A 301 -5.00 1.52 -24.71
N GLU A 302 -5.05 1.69 -26.04
CA GLU A 302 -6.08 2.47 -26.74
C GLU A 302 -7.20 1.63 -27.36
N ASP A 303 -7.06 0.29 -27.41
CA ASP A 303 -8.10 -0.56 -27.99
C ASP A 303 -9.31 -0.62 -27.06
N ASN A 304 -10.51 -0.30 -27.57
CA ASN A 304 -11.75 -0.31 -26.76
C ASN A 304 -12.11 -1.71 -26.21
N GLU A 305 -11.59 -2.75 -26.84
CA GLU A 305 -11.76 -4.16 -26.46
C GLU A 305 -10.69 -4.64 -25.45
N ASP A 306 -9.80 -3.75 -24.99
CA ASP A 306 -8.80 -4.08 -23.99
C ASP A 306 -9.49 -4.50 -22.66
N PRO A 307 -9.23 -5.71 -22.13
CA PRO A 307 -9.75 -6.13 -20.83
C PRO A 307 -9.35 -5.21 -19.66
N PHE A 308 -8.29 -4.41 -19.82
CA PHE A 308 -7.81 -3.45 -18.85
C PHE A 308 -8.28 -2.01 -19.09
N ASN A 309 -9.21 -1.78 -20.02
CA ASN A 309 -9.68 -0.43 -20.37
C ASN A 309 -10.00 0.43 -19.12
N LEU A 310 -9.18 1.46 -18.90
CA LEU A 310 -9.26 2.34 -17.72
C LEU A 310 -10.39 3.36 -17.78
N LYS A 311 -11.20 3.41 -18.85
CA LYS A 311 -12.32 4.36 -18.94
C LYS A 311 -13.28 4.22 -17.75
N VAL A 312 -13.69 2.99 -17.44
CA VAL A 312 -14.63 2.74 -16.32
C VAL A 312 -13.99 3.09 -14.97
N PRO A 313 -12.77 2.60 -14.61
CA PRO A 313 -12.08 3.03 -13.41
C PRO A 313 -11.87 4.55 -13.30
N LEU A 314 -11.47 5.20 -14.39
CA LEU A 314 -11.27 6.65 -14.43
C LEU A 314 -12.59 7.37 -14.18
N GLU A 315 -13.68 7.00 -14.86
CA GLU A 315 -15.00 7.60 -14.64
C GLU A 315 -15.44 7.50 -13.18
N ARG A 316 -15.18 6.37 -12.52
CA ARG A 316 -15.47 6.20 -11.08
C ARG A 316 -14.62 7.12 -10.21
N VAL A 317 -13.33 7.28 -10.52
CA VAL A 317 -12.44 8.22 -9.82
C VAL A 317 -12.87 9.68 -10.04
N LEU A 318 -13.28 10.04 -11.25
CA LEU A 318 -13.80 11.38 -11.57
C LEU A 318 -15.12 11.65 -10.87
N LEU A 319 -15.99 10.64 -10.74
CA LEU A 319 -17.21 10.75 -9.96
C LEU A 319 -16.90 10.99 -8.47
N LYS A 320 -15.97 10.23 -7.88
CA LYS A 320 -15.49 10.48 -6.50
C LYS A 320 -14.95 11.90 -6.34
N SER A 321 -14.17 12.38 -7.31
CA SER A 321 -13.65 13.75 -7.34
C SER A 321 -14.76 14.80 -7.38
N LYS A 322 -15.79 14.63 -8.22
CA LYS A 322 -16.91 15.58 -8.30
C LYS A 322 -17.71 15.61 -7.00
N ILE A 323 -17.93 14.45 -6.38
CA ILE A 323 -18.63 14.38 -5.10
C ILE A 323 -17.80 15.06 -3.99
N SER A 324 -16.49 14.81 -3.97
CA SER A 324 -15.54 15.50 -3.07
C SER A 324 -15.63 17.03 -3.16
N GLU A 325 -15.69 17.55 -4.38
CA GLU A 325 -15.80 18.98 -4.66
C GLU A 325 -17.12 19.58 -4.15
N ARG A 326 -18.25 18.87 -4.37
CA ARG A 326 -19.57 19.27 -3.86
C ARG A 326 -19.61 19.27 -2.33
N LEU A 327 -19.11 18.20 -1.72
CA LEU A 327 -19.07 18.07 -0.27
C LEU A 327 -18.22 19.17 0.36
N TYR A 328 -17.08 19.50 -0.26
CA TYR A 328 -16.24 20.62 0.17
C TYR A 328 -16.98 21.97 0.03
N GLY A 329 -17.76 22.17 -1.03
CA GLY A 329 -18.61 23.35 -1.21
C GLY A 329 -19.66 23.51 -0.09
N ILE A 330 -20.36 22.42 0.25
CA ILE A 330 -21.35 22.37 1.33
C ILE A 330 -20.69 22.68 2.68
N LEU A 331 -19.59 21.99 3.01
CA LEU A 331 -18.90 22.12 4.30
C LEU A 331 -18.19 23.47 4.49
N SER A 332 -17.72 24.09 3.41
CA SER A 332 -17.08 25.40 3.49
C SER A 332 -18.07 26.55 3.68
N GLY A 333 -19.38 26.27 3.77
CA GLY A 333 -20.42 27.29 3.86
C GLY A 333 -20.46 28.18 2.62
N ARG A 334 -19.80 27.75 1.54
CA ARG A 334 -19.67 28.49 0.30
C ARG A 334 -20.92 28.21 -0.54
N SER A 335 -22.04 28.74 -0.08
CA SER A 335 -23.29 28.90 -0.82
C SER A 335 -23.17 29.91 -1.97
N ASP A 336 -21.98 30.08 -2.55
CA ASP A 336 -21.74 30.85 -3.77
C ASP A 336 -22.17 30.09 -5.03
N LEU A 337 -22.80 28.91 -4.89
CA LEU A 337 -23.85 28.50 -5.83
C LEU A 337 -25.06 29.42 -5.64
N GLY A 338 -24.86 30.73 -5.86
CA GLY A 338 -25.94 31.69 -6.02
C GLY A 338 -26.93 31.12 -7.03
N GLY A 339 -28.22 31.41 -6.84
CA GLY A 339 -29.39 30.67 -7.36
C GLY A 339 -29.36 30.10 -8.80
N GLU A 340 -28.46 30.53 -9.68
CA GLU A 340 -28.14 29.81 -10.92
C GLU A 340 -27.64 28.37 -10.71
N GLY A 341 -26.94 28.09 -9.61
CA GLY A 341 -26.42 26.75 -9.29
C GLY A 341 -27.55 25.77 -8.96
N GLU A 342 -28.47 26.19 -8.10
CA GLU A 342 -29.67 25.42 -7.76
C GLU A 342 -30.59 25.23 -8.96
N GLU A 343 -30.76 26.26 -9.80
CA GLU A 343 -31.59 26.15 -11.00
C GLU A 343 -30.97 25.19 -12.05
N LYS A 344 -29.65 25.24 -12.26
CA LYS A 344 -28.97 24.28 -13.13
C LYS A 344 -29.02 22.87 -12.55
N GLU A 345 -28.88 22.71 -11.25
CA GLU A 345 -29.00 21.40 -10.61
C GLU A 345 -30.45 20.85 -10.70
N MET A 346 -31.45 21.70 -10.54
CA MET A 346 -32.86 21.36 -10.71
C MET A 346 -33.14 20.92 -12.15
N ARG A 347 -32.65 21.65 -13.16
CA ARG A 347 -32.78 21.27 -14.58
C ARG A 347 -32.05 19.97 -14.94
N VAL A 348 -30.93 19.66 -14.29
CA VAL A 348 -30.22 18.37 -14.46
C VAL A 348 -30.97 17.25 -13.75
N ARG A 349 -31.52 17.50 -12.55
CA ARG A 349 -32.38 16.55 -11.83
C ARG A 349 -33.63 16.19 -12.63
N GLU A 350 -34.24 17.18 -13.28
CA GLU A 350 -35.43 16.98 -14.11
C GLU A 350 -35.12 16.13 -15.33
N ARG A 351 -34.04 16.42 -16.06
CA ARG A 351 -33.56 15.57 -17.18
C ARG A 351 -33.29 14.13 -16.77
N LEU A 352 -32.61 13.89 -15.65
CA LEU A 352 -32.33 12.53 -15.18
C LEU A 352 -33.59 11.78 -14.72
N ARG A 353 -34.62 12.47 -14.24
CA ARG A 353 -35.92 11.86 -13.95
C ARG A 353 -36.63 11.45 -15.23
N ASP A 354 -36.55 12.26 -16.27
CA ASP A 354 -37.17 11.96 -17.55
C ASP A 354 -36.46 10.82 -18.29
N GLU A 355 -35.12 10.78 -18.28
CA GLU A 355 -34.34 9.64 -18.80
C GLU A 355 -34.66 8.33 -18.08
N ARG A 356 -34.87 8.35 -16.76
CA ARG A 356 -35.32 7.16 -16.01
C ARG A 356 -36.73 6.74 -16.41
N ARG A 357 -37.67 7.69 -16.52
CA ARG A 357 -39.03 7.40 -16.95
C ARG A 357 -39.04 6.77 -18.35
N GLU A 358 -38.17 7.25 -19.23
CA GLU A 358 -37.97 6.68 -20.56
C GLU A 358 -37.36 5.28 -20.51
N SER A 359 -36.31 5.07 -19.71
CA SER A 359 -35.70 3.75 -19.53
C SER A 359 -36.67 2.73 -18.91
N ASP A 360 -37.47 3.14 -17.92
CA ASP A 360 -38.50 2.30 -17.30
C ASP A 360 -39.65 2.00 -18.27
N ALA A 361 -40.01 2.95 -19.14
CA ALA A 361 -40.99 2.75 -20.21
C ALA A 361 -40.47 1.76 -21.25
N ILE A 362 -39.20 1.86 -21.65
CA ILE A 362 -38.54 0.91 -22.56
C ILE A 362 -38.52 -0.49 -21.94
N LYS A 363 -38.16 -0.60 -20.66
CA LYS A 363 -38.15 -1.89 -19.95
C LYS A 363 -39.53 -2.53 -19.91
N LYS A 364 -40.56 -1.77 -19.51
CA LYS A 364 -41.96 -2.25 -19.54
C LYS A 364 -42.40 -2.67 -20.95
N TYR A 365 -41.98 -1.94 -21.98
CA TYR A 365 -42.27 -2.29 -23.36
C TYR A 365 -41.62 -3.62 -23.77
N ILE A 366 -40.34 -3.82 -23.44
CA ILE A 366 -39.61 -5.08 -23.70
C ILE A 366 -40.29 -6.25 -22.98
N ASP A 367 -40.61 -6.10 -21.70
CA ASP A 367 -41.27 -7.14 -20.89
C ASP A 367 -42.64 -7.52 -21.50
N SER A 368 -43.45 -6.53 -21.88
CA SER A 368 -44.76 -6.77 -22.51
C SER A 368 -44.69 -7.50 -23.85
N ARG A 369 -43.59 -7.31 -24.59
CA ARG A 369 -43.36 -7.97 -25.89
C ARG A 369 -42.86 -9.40 -25.70
N HIS A 370 -42.09 -9.64 -24.65
CA HIS A 370 -41.61 -10.97 -24.27
C HIS A 370 -42.78 -11.87 -23.83
N ASP A 371 -43.72 -11.34 -23.05
CA ASP A 371 -44.92 -12.07 -22.62
C ASP A 371 -45.83 -12.45 -23.80
N LYS A 372 -46.01 -11.54 -24.77
CA LYS A 372 -46.79 -11.83 -25.99
C LYS A 372 -46.14 -12.89 -26.90
N LYS A 373 -44.81 -12.95 -26.96
CA LYS A 373 -44.10 -13.93 -27.80
C LYS A 373 -44.01 -15.32 -27.16
N THR A 374 -44.01 -15.40 -25.82
CA THR A 374 -43.82 -16.68 -25.11
C THR A 374 -45.13 -17.43 -24.86
N GLY A 375 -46.30 -16.83 -25.13
CA GLY A 375 -47.60 -17.50 -25.01
C GLY A 375 -47.89 -18.05 -23.61
N ARG A 376 -47.13 -17.61 -22.58
CA ARG A 376 -47.28 -18.08 -21.21
C ARG A 376 -48.45 -17.35 -20.56
N THR A 377 -49.63 -17.96 -20.62
CA THR A 377 -50.66 -17.73 -19.60
C THR A 377 -50.10 -18.09 -18.23
N PRO A 378 -50.33 -17.28 -17.18
CA PRO A 378 -49.79 -17.54 -15.85
C PRO A 378 -50.52 -18.75 -15.23
N THR A 379 -49.98 -19.94 -15.45
CA THR A 379 -50.40 -21.14 -14.72
C THR A 379 -49.56 -21.29 -13.47
N ASN A 380 -50.22 -21.09 -12.34
CA ASN A 380 -49.84 -21.58 -11.03
C ASN A 380 -49.46 -23.08 -11.12
N LYS A 381 -48.20 -23.44 -10.84
CA LYS A 381 -47.84 -24.70 -10.18
C LYS A 381 -46.34 -24.80 -9.91
N MET A 382 -46.05 -25.11 -8.64
CA MET A 382 -44.83 -25.75 -8.16
C MET A 382 -44.42 -26.93 -9.06
N ALA A 383 -43.13 -27.00 -9.37
CA ALA A 383 -42.40 -28.26 -9.44
C ALA A 383 -40.90 -27.98 -9.28
N SER A 384 -40.30 -28.74 -8.38
CA SER A 384 -38.86 -28.81 -8.12
C SER A 384 -38.09 -29.18 -9.39
N PHE A 385 -36.97 -28.49 -9.61
CA PHE A 385 -35.96 -28.90 -10.58
C PHE A 385 -34.61 -29.02 -9.87
N LYS A 386 -34.04 -30.21 -9.94
CA LYS A 386 -32.68 -30.53 -9.49
C LYS A 386 -31.69 -29.92 -10.47
N GLU A 387 -30.75 -29.11 -9.96
CA GLU A 387 -29.53 -28.77 -10.68
C GLU A 387 -28.45 -29.82 -10.35
N GLY A 388 -27.88 -30.38 -11.42
CA GLY A 388 -26.70 -31.21 -11.40
C GLY A 388 -25.49 -30.43 -11.91
N ASP A 389 -24.34 -30.84 -11.37
CA ASP A 389 -22.95 -30.71 -11.85
C ASP A 389 -22.62 -29.72 -12.97
N GLY A 390 -21.76 -28.77 -12.61
CA GLY A 390 -20.93 -28.05 -13.57
C GLY A 390 -20.25 -26.84 -12.95
N GLY A 391 -19.08 -27.02 -12.31
CA GLY A 391 -18.34 -25.87 -11.78
C GLY A 391 -17.06 -26.15 -11.00
N ASP A 392 -16.29 -27.19 -11.36
CA ASP A 392 -14.88 -27.27 -10.94
C ASP A 392 -13.98 -26.62 -12.00
N ILE A 393 -12.85 -26.05 -11.56
CA ILE A 393 -11.85 -25.25 -12.28
C ILE A 393 -12.08 -23.73 -12.14
N VAL A 394 -11.84 -23.15 -10.95
CA VAL A 394 -11.00 -21.93 -10.67
C VAL A 394 -10.88 -21.75 -9.13
N GLN A 395 -10.40 -22.75 -8.38
CA GLN A 395 -10.22 -22.61 -6.92
C GLN A 395 -8.94 -23.25 -6.37
N SER A 396 -7.90 -23.42 -7.19
CA SER A 396 -6.67 -24.13 -6.79
C SER A 396 -5.41 -23.28 -6.58
N PHE A 397 -5.50 -21.94 -6.46
CA PHE A 397 -4.30 -21.10 -6.30
C PHE A 397 -4.11 -20.39 -4.95
N PHE A 398 -5.01 -20.60 -3.99
CA PHE A 398 -4.77 -20.26 -2.58
C PHE A 398 -5.25 -21.42 -1.71
N SER A 399 -4.42 -22.47 -1.62
CA SER A 399 -4.65 -23.53 -0.65
C SER A 399 -4.45 -22.96 0.76
N GLU A 400 -5.43 -23.23 1.63
CA GLU A 400 -5.40 -23.01 3.08
C GLU A 400 -4.16 -23.65 3.74
N ASP A 401 -3.56 -24.65 3.09
CA ASP A 401 -2.38 -25.36 3.57
C ASP A 401 -1.12 -24.48 3.50
N ASN A 402 -0.97 -23.63 2.48
CA ASN A 402 0.17 -22.70 2.39
C ASN A 402 0.10 -21.60 3.46
N ALA A 403 -1.11 -21.17 3.84
CA ALA A 403 -1.30 -20.21 4.92
C ALA A 403 -1.01 -20.86 6.28
N ARG A 404 -1.40 -22.13 6.48
CA ARG A 404 -1.10 -22.90 7.68
C ARG A 404 0.40 -23.21 7.82
N GLU A 405 1.09 -23.48 6.73
CA GLU A 405 2.53 -23.73 6.71
C GLU A 405 3.32 -22.47 7.08
N ALA A 406 2.95 -21.31 6.52
CA ALA A 406 3.55 -20.03 6.88
C ALA A 406 3.30 -19.64 8.36
N THR A 407 2.14 -19.95 8.93
CA THR A 407 1.90 -19.73 10.37
C THR A 407 2.71 -20.67 11.26
N LYS A 408 2.97 -21.89 10.80
CA LYS A 408 3.79 -22.87 11.53
C LYS A 408 5.25 -22.43 11.60
N ASP A 409 5.78 -21.94 10.48
CA ASP A 409 7.14 -21.41 10.40
C ASP A 409 7.32 -20.15 11.29
N LEU A 410 6.28 -19.32 11.39
CA LEU A 410 6.26 -18.15 12.27
C LEU A 410 6.20 -18.52 13.77
N GLU A 411 5.44 -19.54 14.14
CA GLU A 411 5.42 -20.08 15.51
C GLU A 411 6.75 -20.73 15.90
N GLU A 412 7.40 -21.44 14.97
CA GLU A 412 8.69 -22.07 15.19
C GLU A 412 9.82 -21.04 15.35
N LEU A 413 9.77 -19.95 14.58
CA LEU A 413 10.66 -18.79 14.73
C LEU A 413 10.43 -18.05 16.05
N ALA A 414 9.18 -17.90 16.51
CA ALA A 414 8.85 -17.31 17.80
C ALA A 414 9.36 -18.16 18.98
N LEU A 415 9.28 -19.49 18.85
CA LEU A 415 9.85 -20.44 19.82
C LEU A 415 11.38 -20.39 19.85
N MET A 416 12.05 -20.32 18.69
CA MET A 416 13.51 -20.13 18.63
C MET A 416 13.94 -18.80 19.26
N ASN A 417 13.19 -17.73 19.06
CA ASN A 417 13.51 -16.42 19.63
C ASN A 417 13.36 -16.41 21.15
N ASN A 418 12.29 -17.00 21.69
CA ASN A 418 12.12 -17.20 23.14
C ASN A 418 13.22 -18.09 23.75
N ALA A 419 13.67 -19.13 23.04
CA ALA A 419 14.75 -19.99 23.50
C ALA A 419 16.11 -19.27 23.52
N MET A 420 16.36 -18.37 22.55
CA MET A 420 17.55 -17.52 22.54
C MET A 420 17.51 -16.47 23.66
N GLU A 421 16.36 -15.86 23.95
CA GLU A 421 16.21 -14.93 25.09
C GLU A 421 16.45 -15.61 26.44
N GLN A 422 16.19 -16.92 26.54
CA GLN A 422 16.48 -17.72 27.73
C GLN A 422 17.93 -18.23 27.80
N GLY A 423 18.80 -17.82 26.87
CA GLY A 423 20.22 -18.20 26.87
C GLY A 423 20.48 -19.69 26.61
N LEU A 424 19.53 -20.41 26.01
CA LEU A 424 19.71 -21.82 25.67
C LEU A 424 20.62 -21.95 24.44
N SER A 425 21.77 -22.61 24.65
CA SER A 425 22.69 -22.98 23.57
C SER A 425 22.00 -23.85 22.52
N LEU A 426 22.20 -23.56 21.23
CA LEU A 426 21.67 -24.33 20.09
C LEU A 426 22.00 -25.84 20.17
N THR A 427 23.07 -26.21 20.88
CA THR A 427 23.45 -27.61 21.12
C THR A 427 22.46 -28.39 21.99
N GLY A 428 21.64 -27.71 22.80
CA GLY A 428 20.60 -28.34 23.63
C GLY A 428 19.28 -28.59 22.89
N ILE A 429 19.04 -27.90 21.77
CA ILE A 429 17.78 -27.99 21.00
C ILE A 429 17.84 -29.06 19.91
N LEU A 430 19.04 -29.33 19.36
CA LEU A 430 19.26 -30.30 18.28
C LEU A 430 19.87 -31.63 18.75
N GLY A 431 20.06 -31.84 20.06
CA GLY A 431 20.78 -32.99 20.61
C GLY A 431 19.88 -34.06 21.25
N SER A 432 19.82 -35.23 20.59
CA SER A 432 19.50 -36.60 21.10
C SER A 432 18.26 -37.24 20.46
N PRO A 433 18.46 -38.07 19.40
CA PRO A 433 18.41 -39.51 19.64
C PRO A 433 19.36 -40.34 18.75
N MET A 434 20.63 -39.93 18.60
CA MET A 434 21.64 -40.68 17.81
C MET A 434 22.80 -41.28 18.62
N GLU A 435 22.82 -41.12 19.95
CA GLU A 435 23.93 -41.65 20.77
C GLU A 435 23.68 -43.05 21.34
N ASN A 436 22.48 -43.63 21.15
CA ASN A 436 22.15 -45.00 21.60
C ASN A 436 22.22 -46.07 20.48
N LYS A 437 22.87 -45.78 19.35
CA LYS A 437 23.13 -46.77 18.28
C LYS A 437 24.61 -47.13 18.07
N LEU A 438 25.50 -46.62 18.93
CA LEU A 438 26.93 -46.91 18.92
C LEU A 438 27.48 -47.29 20.31
N LYS A 439 26.62 -47.93 21.11
CA LYS A 439 26.95 -48.87 22.19
C LYS A 439 26.05 -50.07 22.03
#